data_AF-A0A127QIH1-F1
#
_entry.id   AF-A0A127QIH1-F1
#
_cell.length_a   1.000
_cell.length_b   1.000
_cell.length_c   1.000
_cell.angle_alpha   90.00
_cell.angle_beta   90.00
_cell.angle_gamma   90.00
#
_symmetry.space_group_name_H-M   'P 1'
#
loop_
_entity.id
_entity.type
_entity.pdbx_description
1 polymer ?
#
loop_
_entity_poly.entity_id
_entity_poly.type
_entity_poly.pdbx_seq_one_letter_code
_entity_poly.pdbx_strand_id
1 'polypeptide(L)'
;MAGLAACTSLTLRMYAERKQWELGRIDAQLRFVRDEQGVELITREIAFGAPLSEEQLSRLAEICEKTPVTKTIKRGTEIRTTVSRTPAA
;
A
#
# COMPACT_ATOMS: atom_id res chain seq x y z
N MET A 1 7.77 11.12 -0.02
CA MET A 1 7.01 9.87 -0.34
C MET A 1 7.67 8.58 0.17
N ALA A 2 9.02 8.49 0.23
CA ALA A 2 9.72 7.29 0.70
C ALA A 2 9.25 6.76 2.08
N GLY A 3 8.93 7.64 3.03
CA GLY A 3 8.41 7.22 4.34
C GLY A 3 7.06 6.51 4.30
N LEU A 4 6.15 6.90 3.40
CA LEU A 4 4.85 6.23 3.22
C LEU A 4 5.05 4.84 2.59
N ALA A 5 5.92 4.73 1.58
CA ALA A 5 6.29 3.46 0.95
C ALA A 5 6.89 2.48 1.96
N ALA A 6 7.88 2.94 2.73
CA ALA A 6 8.60 2.13 3.70
C ALA A 6 7.69 1.68 4.86
N CYS A 7 6.92 2.60 5.44
CA CYS A 7 5.98 2.27 6.50
C CYS A 7 4.91 1.26 6.05
N THR A 8 4.42 1.41 4.82
CA THR A 8 3.46 0.46 4.23
C THR A 8 4.10 -0.92 4.07
N SER A 9 5.23 -1.01 3.39
CA SER A 9 5.90 -2.28 3.08
C SER A 9 6.32 -3.04 4.35
N LEU A 10 6.86 -2.33 5.34
CA LEU A 10 7.24 -2.92 6.63
C LEU A 10 6.01 -3.46 7.37
N THR A 11 4.93 -2.68 7.45
CA THR A 11 3.71 -3.10 8.16
C THR A 11 3.08 -4.34 7.51
N LEU A 12 3.05 -4.39 6.17
CA LEU A 12 2.53 -5.53 5.43
C LEU A 12 3.38 -6.79 5.67
N ARG A 13 4.71 -6.66 5.65
CA ARG A 13 5.61 -7.77 5.95
C ARG A 13 5.40 -8.31 7.37
N MET A 14 5.35 -7.43 8.37
CA MET A 14 5.07 -7.82 9.75
C MET A 14 3.70 -8.48 9.93
N TYR A 15 2.68 -7.99 9.23
CA TYR A 15 1.33 -8.57 9.28
C TYR A 15 1.31 -9.97 8.67
N ALA A 16 1.93 -10.14 7.51
CA ALA A 16 2.03 -11.40 6.80
C ALA A 16 2.83 -12.44 7.60
N GLU A 17 3.96 -12.06 8.20
CA GLU A 17 4.75 -12.93 9.09
C GLU A 17 3.89 -13.49 10.24
N ARG A 18 3.08 -12.66 10.90
CA ARG A 18 2.17 -13.09 11.98
C ARG A 18 1.06 -14.03 11.50
N LYS A 19 0.70 -13.96 10.23
CA LYS A 19 -0.31 -14.82 9.59
C LYS A 19 0.30 -15.99 8.83
N GLN A 20 1.63 -16.12 8.83
CA GLN A 20 2.39 -17.09 8.04
C GLN A 20 2.03 -17.02 6.54
N TRP A 21 1.87 -15.80 6.01
CA TRP A 21 1.63 -15.55 4.60
C TRP A 21 2.92 -15.18 3.88
N GLU A 22 3.17 -15.83 2.75
CA GLU A 22 4.25 -15.46 1.82
C GLU A 22 3.76 -14.36 0.89
N LEU A 23 4.34 -13.17 0.96
CA LEU A 23 4.00 -12.05 0.06
C LEU A 23 4.90 -11.97 -1.18
N GLY A 24 6.05 -12.64 -1.15
CA GLY A 24 7.10 -12.46 -2.15
C GLY A 24 7.66 -11.04 -2.16
N ARG A 25 8.13 -10.58 -3.33
CA ARG A 25 8.55 -9.19 -3.52
C ARG A 25 7.35 -8.26 -3.33
N ILE A 26 7.52 -7.21 -2.54
CA ILE A 26 6.54 -6.12 -2.41
C ILE A 26 7.08 -4.95 -3.23
N ASP A 27 6.32 -4.52 -4.22
CA ASP A 27 6.61 -3.33 -5.01
C ASP A 27 5.57 -2.26 -4.67
N ALA A 28 6.03 -1.11 -4.16
CA ALA A 28 5.16 -0.03 -3.72
C ALA A 28 5.47 1.24 -4.52
N GLN A 29 4.62 1.56 -5.48
CA GLN A 29 4.72 2.74 -6.31
C GLN A 29 3.81 3.83 -5.77
N LEU A 30 4.33 5.06 -5.68
CA LEU A 30 3.55 6.21 -5.23
C LEU A 30 3.68 7.36 -6.20
N ARG A 31 2.56 8.03 -6.44
CA ARG A 31 2.48 9.27 -7.19
C ARG A 31 1.75 10.32 -6.35
N PHE A 32 2.28 11.52 -6.34
CA PHE A 32 1.63 12.68 -5.77
C PHE A 32 1.24 13.62 -6.90
N VAL A 33 -0.01 14.07 -6.90
CA VAL A 33 -0.52 15.09 -7.80
C VAL A 33 -1.17 16.20 -6.98
N ARG A 34 -1.06 17.41 -7.49
CA ARG A 34 -1.77 18.58 -6.97
C ARG A 34 -2.41 19.28 -8.15
N ASP A 35 -3.71 19.50 -8.09
CA ASP A 35 -4.43 20.22 -9.16
C ASP A 35 -4.29 21.74 -9.03
N GLU A 36 -4.85 22.47 -9.99
CA GLU A 36 -4.82 23.93 -10.04
C GLU A 36 -5.62 24.58 -8.90
N GLN A 37 -6.62 23.88 -8.36
CA GLN A 37 -7.36 24.30 -7.16
C GLN A 37 -6.59 24.03 -5.86
N GLY A 38 -5.42 23.39 -5.96
CA GLY A 38 -4.55 23.08 -4.83
C GLY A 38 -4.93 21.80 -4.09
N VAL A 39 -5.87 21.00 -4.59
CA VAL A 39 -6.26 19.71 -4.02
C VAL A 39 -5.14 18.71 -4.26
N GLU A 40 -4.73 18.04 -3.18
CA GLU A 40 -3.66 17.07 -3.20
C GLU A 40 -4.20 15.63 -3.19
N LEU A 41 -3.63 14.78 -4.04
CA LEU A 41 -3.94 13.37 -4.10
C LEU A 41 -2.64 12.55 -4.18
N ILE A 42 -2.58 11.51 -3.36
CA ILE A 42 -1.56 10.46 -3.46
C ILE A 42 -2.22 9.21 -4.01
N THR A 43 -1.68 8.67 -5.10
CA THR A 43 -2.00 7.29 -5.51
C THR A 43 -0.88 6.35 -5.04
N ARG A 44 -1.28 5.20 -4.52
CA ARG A 44 -0.40 4.14 -4.04
C ARG A 44 -0.81 2.84 -4.69
N GLU A 45 0.10 2.26 -5.45
CA GLU A 45 -0.07 0.96 -6.09
C GLU A 45 0.90 -0.02 -5.42
N ILE A 46 0.37 -1.15 -4.97
CA ILE A 46 1.15 -2.18 -4.27
C ILE A 46 0.98 -3.50 -5.00
N ALA A 47 2.09 -4.01 -5.54
CA ALA A 47 2.13 -5.31 -6.19
C ALA A 47 2.86 -6.33 -5.32
N PHE A 48 2.30 -7.53 -5.25
CA PHE A 48 2.89 -8.66 -4.52
C PHE A 48 3.40 -9.73 -5.51
N GLY A 49 4.54 -10.33 -5.22
CA GLY A 49 5.13 -11.39 -6.05
C GLY A 49 4.58 -12.80 -5.79
N ALA A 50 3.82 -12.98 -4.71
CA ALA A 50 3.22 -14.27 -4.36
C ALA A 50 1.78 -14.43 -4.92
N PRO A 51 1.32 -15.67 -5.15
CA PRO A 51 -0.04 -15.96 -5.58
C PRO A 51 -1.05 -15.80 -4.43
N LEU A 52 -1.37 -14.56 -4.10
CA LEU A 52 -2.32 -14.24 -3.03
C LEU A 52 -3.78 -14.43 -3.47
N SER A 53 -4.62 -14.90 -2.54
CA SER A 53 -6.07 -14.95 -2.74
C SER A 53 -6.69 -13.54 -2.72
N GLU A 54 -7.92 -13.40 -3.22
CA GLU A 54 -8.62 -12.11 -3.20
C GLU A 54 -8.89 -11.64 -1.77
N GLU A 55 -9.17 -12.57 -0.84
CA GLU A 55 -9.34 -12.28 0.57
C GLU A 55 -8.03 -11.77 1.20
N GLN A 56 -6.89 -12.36 0.85
CA GLN A 56 -5.59 -11.90 1.31
C GLN A 56 -5.28 -10.49 0.78
N LEU A 57 -5.51 -10.24 -0.51
CA LEU A 57 -5.33 -8.92 -1.12
C LEU A 57 -6.22 -7.87 -0.47
N SER A 58 -7.52 -8.16 -0.32
CA SER A 58 -8.48 -7.28 0.36
C SER A 58 -8.01 -6.96 1.77
N ARG A 59 -7.55 -7.97 2.52
CA ARG A 59 -7.04 -7.77 3.86
C ARG A 59 -5.79 -6.90 3.89
N LEU A 60 -4.85 -7.12 2.97
CA LEU A 60 -3.63 -6.32 2.86
C LEU A 60 -3.97 -4.86 2.51
N ALA A 61 -4.95 -4.62 1.62
CA ALA A 61 -5.43 -3.27 1.33
C ALA A 61 -5.94 -2.56 2.59
N GLU A 62 -6.75 -3.23 3.42
CA GLU A 62 -7.19 -2.66 4.70
C GLU A 62 -6.02 -2.31 5.63
N ILE A 63 -4.98 -3.14 5.67
CA ILE A 63 -3.80 -2.91 6.53
C ILE A 63 -3.02 -1.68 6.04
N CYS A 64 -2.92 -1.48 4.72
CA CYS A 64 -2.29 -0.28 4.14
C CYS A 64 -2.95 1.02 4.63
N GLU A 65 -4.24 0.98 4.95
CA GLU A 65 -5.00 2.12 5.47
C GLU A 65 -4.79 2.38 6.96
N LYS A 66 -4.24 1.40 7.68
CA LYS A 66 -4.09 1.46 9.15
C LYS A 66 -2.68 1.79 9.61
N THR A 67 -1.72 1.97 8.70
CA THR A 67 -0.33 2.28 9.06
C THR A 67 -0.19 3.66 9.70
N PRO A 68 0.80 3.87 10.59
CA PRO A 68 1.01 5.18 11.23
C PRO A 68 1.16 6.33 10.24
N VAL A 69 1.98 6.18 9.20
CA VAL A 69 2.22 7.24 8.21
C VAL A 69 0.98 7.49 7.35
N THR A 70 0.25 6.44 6.94
CA THR A 70 -1.04 6.60 6.23
C THR A 70 -2.00 7.44 7.06
N LYS A 71 -2.17 7.13 8.34
CA LYS A 71 -3.08 7.84 9.24
C LYS A 71 -2.72 9.31 9.42
N THR A 72 -1.43 9.63 9.46
CA THR A 72 -0.97 11.02 9.56
C THR A 72 -1.29 11.82 8.30
N ILE A 73 -0.94 11.28 7.12
CA ILE A 73 -1.11 11.98 5.84
C ILE A 73 -2.60 12.17 5.49
N LYS A 74 -3.43 11.16 5.77
CA LYS A 74 -4.89 11.21 5.51
C LYS A 74 -5.65 12.33 6.23
N ARG A 75 -5.02 13.03 7.18
CA ARG A 75 -5.62 14.21 7.83
C ARG A 75 -5.67 15.44 6.92
N GLY A 76 -4.81 15.51 5.90
CA GLY A 76 -4.72 16.66 4.99
C GLY A 76 -4.74 16.31 3.51
N THR A 77 -4.39 15.07 3.14
CA THR A 77 -4.24 14.65 1.75
C THR A 77 -4.95 13.32 1.51
N GLU A 78 -5.74 13.22 0.44
CA GLU A 78 -6.38 11.95 0.07
C GLU A 78 -5.32 10.94 -0.38
N ILE A 79 -5.50 9.68 0.01
CA ILE A 79 -4.67 8.56 -0.47
C ILE A 79 -5.59 7.51 -1.08
N ARG A 80 -5.39 7.24 -2.37
CA ARG A 80 -6.03 6.15 -3.10
C ARG A 80 -5.08 4.98 -3.20
N THR A 81 -5.51 3.83 -2.69
CA THR A 81 -4.68 2.62 -2.65
C THR A 81 -5.27 1.55 -3.55
N THR A 82 -4.42 0.95 -4.38
CA THR A 82 -4.74 -0.24 -5.14
C THR A 82 -3.72 -1.32 -4.80
N VAL A 83 -4.19 -2.54 -4.62
CA VAL A 83 -3.35 -3.72 -4.40
C VAL A 83 -3.55 -4.71 -5.53
N SER A 84 -2.49 -5.36 -5.96
CA SER A 84 -2.53 -6.34 -7.04
C SER A 84 -1.45 -7.40 -6.85
N ARG A 85 -1.55 -8.46 -7.65
CA ARG A 85 -0.45 -9.39 -7.86
C ARG A 85 0.39 -8.86 -9.01
N THR A 86 1.69 -9.02 -8.92
CA THR A 86 2.56 -8.84 -10.09
C THR A 86 2.12 -9.87 -11.12
N PRO A 87 1.85 -9.50 -12.38
CA PRO A 87 1.59 -10.49 -13.41
C PRO A 87 2.80 -11.42 -13.49
N ALA A 88 2.54 -12.73 -13.48
CA ALA A 88 3.58 -13.71 -13.79
C ALA A 88 4.05 -13.41 -15.23
N ALA A 89 5.34 -13.08 -15.37
CA ALA A 89 5.98 -12.87 -16.67
C ALA A 89 6.00 -14.18 -17.48
#